data_AF-A0ABD1VEC8-F1
#
_entry.id   AF-A0ABD1VEC8-F1
#
_cell.length_a   1.000
_cell.length_b   1.000
_cell.length_c   1.000
_cell.angle_alpha   90.00
_cell.angle_beta   90.00
_cell.angle_gamma   90.00
#
_symmetry.space_group_name_H-M   'P 1'
#
loop_
_entity.id
_entity.type
_entity.pdbx_description
1 polymer ?
#
loop_
_entity_poly.entity_id
_entity_poly.type
_entity_poly.pdbx_seq_one_letter_code
_entity_poly.pdbx_strand_id
1 'polypeptide(L)'
;MWKLDSVHELLKRDYQLRPVAIEIFSTDGCNDLLVFHKKEREEVFKNLLAMNLPRNSILDTTISGSTKNESNEGSLLFKITAKSFSKRWQNGEISNFQYLMHLNTLAGRGYSDLTQYPVFPWVLADYKSEKSEFIRSQIFP
;
A
#
# COMPACT_ATOMS: atom_id res chain seq x y z
N MET A 1 -9.37 18.27 1.99
CA MET A 1 -10.22 17.67 3.04
C MET A 1 -11.16 16.69 2.34
N TRP A 2 -10.99 15.39 2.59
CA TRP A 2 -11.74 14.31 1.96
C TRP A 2 -13.23 14.36 2.31
N LYS A 3 -14.09 13.94 1.38
CA LYS A 3 -15.52 13.69 1.65
C LYS A 3 -15.69 12.23 2.07
N LEU A 4 -16.51 11.96 3.09
CA LEU A 4 -16.71 10.60 3.60
C LEU A 4 -17.12 9.62 2.49
N ASP A 5 -18.03 10.04 1.61
CA ASP A 5 -18.53 9.23 0.48
C ASP A 5 -17.49 9.00 -0.63
N SER A 6 -16.35 9.69 -0.58
CA SER A 6 -15.25 9.48 -1.54
C SER A 6 -14.20 8.51 -1.03
N VAL A 7 -14.20 8.18 0.27
CA VAL A 7 -13.18 7.31 0.86
C VAL A 7 -13.47 5.86 0.45
N HIS A 8 -12.48 5.22 -0.17
CA HIS A 8 -12.62 3.83 -0.63
C HIS A 8 -11.61 2.88 0.03
N GLU A 9 -10.55 3.40 0.66
CA GLU A 9 -9.53 2.58 1.33
C GLU A 9 -8.96 3.30 2.56
N LEU A 10 -8.69 2.50 3.61
CA LEU A 10 -8.09 2.94 4.88
C LEU A 10 -6.96 1.98 5.25
N LEU A 11 -5.75 2.52 5.45
CA LEU A 11 -4.58 1.74 5.83
C LEU A 11 -4.03 2.19 7.18
N LYS A 12 -3.71 1.22 8.05
CA LYS A 12 -2.88 1.50 9.23
C LYS A 12 -1.46 1.80 8.76
N ARG A 13 -0.87 2.87 9.30
CA ARG A 13 0.51 3.27 9.00
C ARG A 13 1.32 3.46 10.28
N ASP A 14 2.63 3.33 10.10
CA ASP A 14 3.61 3.75 11.08
C ASP A 14 4.12 5.14 10.67
N TYR A 15 4.34 6.01 11.65
CA TYR A 15 4.95 7.32 11.45
C TYR A 15 6.13 7.47 12.40
N GLN A 16 7.32 7.74 11.86
CA GLN A 16 8.57 7.72 12.63
C GLN A 16 8.74 6.41 13.43
N LEU A 17 8.47 5.28 12.79
CA LEU A 17 8.53 3.93 13.39
C LEU A 17 7.57 3.71 14.56
N ARG A 18 6.52 4.53 14.69
CA ARG A 18 5.49 4.39 15.71
C ARG A 18 4.14 4.05 15.08
N PRO A 19 3.38 3.08 15.63
CA PRO A 19 2.08 2.66 15.10
C PRO A 19 0.97 3.66 15.45
N VAL A 20 1.09 4.88 14.92
CA VAL A 20 0.28 6.05 15.31
C VAL A 20 -0.32 6.80 14.12
N ALA A 21 -0.43 6.18 12.95
CA ALA A 21 -1.00 6.85 11.78
C ALA A 21 -2.03 6.01 11.03
N ILE A 22 -2.91 6.69 10.29
CA ILE A 22 -3.88 6.11 9.37
C ILE A 22 -3.76 6.88 8.05
N GLU A 23 -3.64 6.17 6.94
CA GLU A 23 -3.71 6.76 5.61
C GLU A 23 -5.09 6.50 4.99
N ILE A 24 -5.69 7.55 4.46
CA ILE A 24 -7.01 7.56 3.85
C ILE A 24 -6.84 7.78 2.35
N PHE A 25 -7.47 6.94 1.53
CA PHE A 25 -7.47 7.10 0.08
C PHE A 25 -8.89 7.39 -0.42
N SER A 26 -8.98 8.48 -1.19
CA SER A 26 -10.22 8.94 -1.82
C SER A 26 -10.26 8.55 -3.30
N THR A 27 -11.46 8.42 -3.85
CA THR A 27 -11.71 8.05 -5.26
C THR A 27 -11.23 9.09 -6.27
N ASP A 28 -10.94 10.32 -5.82
CA ASP A 28 -10.33 11.39 -6.60
C ASP A 28 -8.79 11.26 -6.71
N GLY A 29 -8.22 10.23 -6.10
CA GLY A 29 -6.77 9.99 -6.08
C GLY A 29 -6.03 10.76 -4.98
N CYS A 30 -6.74 11.53 -4.15
CA CYS A 30 -6.13 12.17 -2.98
C CYS A 30 -5.85 11.12 -1.89
N ASN A 31 -4.69 11.25 -1.24
CA ASN A 31 -4.34 10.49 -0.06
C ASN A 31 -3.95 11.42 1.09
N ASP A 32 -4.53 11.20 2.27
CA ASP A 32 -4.28 11.99 3.47
C ASP A 32 -3.74 11.08 4.58
N LEU A 33 -2.57 11.43 5.15
CA LEU A 33 -1.99 10.74 6.29
C LEU A 33 -2.34 11.46 7.60
N LEU A 34 -3.15 10.81 8.42
CA LEU A 34 -3.51 11.28 9.76
C LEU A 34 -2.56 10.70 10.80
N VAL A 35 -1.83 11.56 11.50
CA VAL A 35 -0.88 11.17 12.56
C VAL A 35 -1.45 11.55 13.93
N PHE A 36 -1.43 10.59 14.85
CA PHE A 36 -1.97 10.71 16.20
C PHE A 36 -0.84 10.80 17.22
N HIS A 37 -1.01 11.60 18.27
CA HIS A 37 0.01 11.77 19.31
C HIS A 37 -0.02 10.66 20.38
N LYS A 38 -1.18 10.02 20.58
CA LYS A 38 -1.42 8.99 21.60
C LYS A 38 -1.77 7.64 20.94
N LYS A 39 -2.00 6.61 21.76
CA LYS A 39 -2.52 5.29 21.32
C LYS A 39 -4.01 5.37 20.92
N GLU A 40 -4.36 6.33 20.07
CA GLU A 40 -5.73 6.58 19.59
C GLU A 40 -5.98 5.93 18.22
N ARG A 41 -4.91 5.56 17.49
CA ARG A 41 -4.99 4.96 16.14
C ARG A 41 -6.02 3.83 16.06
N GLU A 42 -5.98 2.89 17.00
CA GLU A 42 -6.85 1.71 16.98
C GLU A 42 -8.33 2.06 17.16
N GLU A 43 -8.64 2.98 18.08
CA GLU A 43 -10.00 3.43 18.33
C GLU A 43 -10.54 4.23 17.14
N VAL A 44 -9.76 5.15 16.60
CA VAL A 44 -10.13 5.93 15.42
C VAL A 44 -10.33 5.03 14.21
N PHE A 45 -9.43 4.08 13.98
CA PHE A 45 -9.53 3.14 12.86
C PHE A 45 -10.81 2.29 12.95
N LYS A 46 -11.11 1.76 14.14
CA LYS A 46 -12.35 1.01 14.39
C LYS A 46 -13.60 1.86 14.13
N ASN A 47 -13.60 3.10 14.60
CA ASN A 47 -14.72 4.02 14.41
C ASN A 47 -14.93 4.36 12.92
N LEU A 48 -13.84 4.61 12.17
CA LEU A 48 -13.91 4.88 10.73
C LEU A 48 -14.45 3.69 9.95
N LEU A 49 -14.05 2.46 10.29
CA LEU A 49 -14.58 1.25 9.65
C LEU A 49 -16.08 1.06 9.86
N ALA A 50 -16.62 1.56 10.97
CA ALA A 50 -18.05 1.49 11.27
C ALA A 50 -18.89 2.48 10.45
N MET A 51 -18.28 3.44 9.73
CA MET A 51 -19.00 4.54 9.08
C MET A 51 -19.65 4.22 7.71
N ASN A 52 -19.92 2.96 7.36
CA ASN A 52 -20.56 2.59 6.07
C ASN A 52 -19.93 3.25 4.82
N LEU A 53 -18.60 3.30 4.77
CA LEU A 53 -17.85 3.84 3.62
C LEU A 53 -18.16 3.04 2.33
N PRO A 54 -18.20 3.68 1.15
CA PRO A 54 -18.31 2.99 -0.13
C PRO A 54 -17.02 2.22 -0.42
N ARG A 55 -16.96 0.97 0.06
CA ARG A 55 -15.75 0.15 0.04
C ARG A 55 -15.46 -0.46 -1.34
N ASN A 56 -14.19 -0.41 -1.76
CA ASN A 56 -13.70 -1.21 -2.87
C ASN A 56 -13.42 -2.66 -2.40
N SER A 57 -14.36 -3.55 -2.76
CA SER A 57 -14.43 -4.98 -2.41
C SER A 57 -13.16 -5.81 -2.68
N ILE A 58 -12.23 -5.37 -3.53
CA ILE A 58 -11.03 -6.14 -3.87
C ILE A 58 -10.06 -6.24 -2.66
N LEU A 59 -10.15 -5.28 -1.73
CA LEU A 59 -9.39 -5.28 -0.47
C LEU A 59 -10.27 -5.64 0.77
N ASP A 60 -11.59 -5.82 0.56
CA ASP A 60 -12.52 -6.65 1.33
C ASP A 60 -11.95 -7.64 2.35
N THR A 61 -11.41 -8.74 1.79
CA THR A 61 -10.86 -9.87 2.55
C THR A 61 -9.53 -9.52 3.22
N THR A 62 -9.01 -8.31 3.01
CA THR A 62 -7.65 -7.93 3.40
C THR A 62 -7.58 -7.07 4.67
N ILE A 63 -8.66 -6.43 5.13
CA ILE A 63 -8.64 -5.55 6.33
C ILE A 63 -9.93 -5.60 7.19
N SER A 64 -11.03 -6.20 6.72
CA SER A 64 -12.25 -6.32 7.54
C SER A 64 -12.15 -7.50 8.52
N GLY A 65 -11.60 -7.21 9.70
CA GLY A 65 -11.51 -8.14 10.82
C GLY A 65 -12.88 -8.54 11.36
N SER A 66 -13.36 -9.73 10.95
CA SER A 66 -14.34 -10.49 11.71
C SER A 66 -13.62 -11.26 12.82
N THR A 67 -13.67 -10.67 14.02
CA THR A 67 -13.70 -11.34 15.34
C THR A 67 -12.57 -12.31 15.73
N LYS A 68 -11.78 -11.84 16.72
CA LYS A 68 -11.03 -12.60 17.75
C LYS A 68 -9.74 -13.28 17.33
N ASN A 69 -8.61 -12.59 17.55
CA ASN A 69 -7.43 -13.01 18.34
C ASN A 69 -6.16 -12.28 17.85
N GLU A 70 -5.67 -11.35 18.66
CA GLU A 70 -4.46 -10.56 18.40
C GLU A 70 -3.20 -11.42 18.61
N SER A 71 -2.43 -11.65 17.54
CA SER A 71 -0.95 -11.74 17.53
C SER A 71 -0.38 -12.34 16.24
N ASN A 72 -1.16 -13.07 15.43
CA ASN A 72 -0.63 -13.80 14.24
C ASN A 72 -1.37 -13.52 12.91
N GLU A 73 -2.52 -12.85 12.95
CA GLU A 73 -3.43 -12.66 11.80
C GLU A 73 -2.91 -11.66 10.76
N GLY A 74 -2.30 -10.55 11.20
CA GLY A 74 -1.74 -9.54 10.27
C GLY A 74 -0.64 -10.10 9.37
N SER A 75 0.14 -11.05 9.87
CA SER A 75 1.15 -11.77 9.08
C SER A 75 0.52 -12.75 8.09
N LEU A 76 -0.60 -13.39 8.46
CA LEU A 76 -1.30 -14.34 7.59
C LEU A 76 -2.00 -13.62 6.43
N LEU A 77 -2.69 -12.52 6.70
CA LEU A 77 -3.38 -11.72 5.69
C LEU A 77 -2.39 -11.09 4.71
N PHE A 78 -1.28 -10.54 5.23
CA PHE A 78 -0.16 -10.09 4.40
C PHE A 78 0.33 -11.19 3.45
N LYS A 79 0.51 -12.42 3.94
CA LYS A 79 0.95 -13.57 3.12
C LYS A 79 -0.07 -13.94 2.05
N ILE A 80 -1.36 -13.93 2.35
CA ILE A 80 -2.42 -14.24 1.38
C ILE A 80 -2.45 -13.18 0.27
N THR A 81 -2.44 -11.90 0.65
CA THR A 81 -2.46 -10.78 -0.29
C THR A 81 -1.21 -10.73 -1.16
N ALA A 82 -0.03 -10.90 -0.57
CA ALA A 82 1.23 -10.97 -1.31
C ALA A 82 1.22 -12.12 -2.31
N LYS A 83 0.68 -13.29 -1.94
CA LYS A 83 0.53 -14.44 -2.85
C LYS A 83 -0.43 -14.14 -4.01
N SER A 84 -1.54 -13.48 -3.74
CA SER A 84 -2.52 -13.08 -4.78
C SER A 84 -1.87 -12.15 -5.81
N PHE A 85 -1.22 -11.05 -5.38
CA PHE A 85 -0.54 -10.14 -6.29
C PHE A 85 0.60 -10.82 -7.06
N SER A 86 1.36 -11.70 -6.39
CA SER A 86 2.44 -12.44 -7.04
C SER A 86 1.90 -13.36 -8.14
N LYS A 87 0.76 -14.01 -7.92
CA LYS A 87 0.14 -14.87 -8.94
C LYS A 87 -0.36 -14.06 -10.14
N ARG A 88 -1.04 -12.94 -9.89
CA ARG A 88 -1.52 -12.03 -10.96
C ARG A 88 -0.37 -11.46 -11.78
N TRP A 89 0.73 -11.10 -11.12
CA TRP A 89 1.95 -10.62 -11.78
C TRP A 89 2.59 -11.71 -12.65
N GLN A 90 2.74 -12.93 -12.10
CA GLN A 90 3.26 -14.08 -12.86
C GLN A 90 2.39 -14.45 -14.07
N ASN A 91 1.08 -14.26 -13.96
CA ASN A 91 0.13 -14.47 -15.06
C ASN A 91 0.11 -13.31 -16.08
N GLY A 92 0.83 -12.20 -15.82
CA GLY A 92 0.81 -11.02 -16.68
C GLY A 92 -0.44 -10.14 -16.55
N GLU A 93 -1.29 -10.37 -15.55
CA GLU A 93 -2.53 -9.62 -15.30
C GLU A 93 -2.27 -8.23 -14.71
N ILE A 94 -1.09 -8.03 -14.09
CA ILE A 94 -0.62 -6.74 -13.59
C ILE A 94 0.81 -6.50 -14.06
N SER A 95 1.15 -5.24 -14.33
CA SER A 95 2.49 -4.84 -14.76
C SER A 95 3.52 -4.92 -13.63
N ASN A 96 4.82 -4.92 -13.99
CA ASN A 96 5.91 -4.83 -13.01
C ASN A 96 5.75 -3.61 -12.09
N PHE A 97 5.34 -2.47 -12.65
CA PHE A 97 5.09 -1.25 -11.88
C PHE A 97 3.96 -1.44 -10.86
N GLN A 98 2.83 -2.00 -11.28
CA GLN A 98 1.70 -2.27 -10.39
C GLN A 98 2.06 -3.26 -9.28
N TYR A 99 2.79 -4.32 -9.61
CA TYR A 99 3.26 -5.29 -8.62
C TYR A 99 4.20 -4.64 -7.59
N LEU A 100 5.18 -3.85 -8.04
CA LEU A 100 6.08 -3.12 -7.14
C LEU A 100 5.33 -2.08 -6.30
N MET A 101 4.32 -1.42 -6.85
CA MET A 101 3.44 -0.53 -6.07
C MET A 101 2.70 -1.30 -4.97
N HIS A 102 2.14 -2.47 -5.28
CA HIS A 102 1.49 -3.30 -4.27
C HIS A 102 2.47 -3.76 -3.17
N LEU A 103 3.70 -4.14 -3.53
CA LEU A 103 4.73 -4.48 -2.54
C LEU A 103 5.10 -3.30 -1.65
N ASN A 104 5.27 -2.12 -2.22
CA ASN A 104 5.55 -0.90 -1.46
C ASN A 104 4.41 -0.59 -0.47
N THR A 105 3.17 -0.61 -0.92
CA THR A 105 2.00 -0.39 -0.07
C THR A 105 1.93 -1.39 1.08
N LEU A 106 2.10 -2.68 0.79
CA LEU A 106 2.12 -3.76 1.79
C LEU A 106 3.25 -3.59 2.81
N ALA A 107 4.40 -3.05 2.39
CA ALA A 107 5.55 -2.77 3.26
C ALA A 107 5.38 -1.50 4.12
N GLY A 108 4.21 -0.85 4.11
CA GLY A 108 3.99 0.37 4.88
C GLY A 108 4.37 1.66 4.15
N ARG A 109 4.86 1.58 2.91
CA ARG A 109 5.34 2.75 2.14
C ARG A 109 4.19 3.48 1.45
N GLY A 110 4.34 4.79 1.32
CA GLY A 110 3.33 5.68 0.73
C GLY A 110 3.91 7.05 0.37
N TYR A 111 3.19 7.79 -0.45
CA TYR A 111 3.63 9.10 -0.95
C TYR A 111 3.60 10.20 0.13
N SER A 112 2.84 9.98 1.21
CA SER A 112 2.59 10.96 2.27
C SER A 112 3.76 11.17 3.25
N ASP A 113 4.65 10.18 3.41
CA ASP A 113 5.82 10.25 4.30
C ASP A 113 7.09 10.05 3.48
N LEU A 114 7.87 11.13 3.31
CA LEU A 114 9.14 11.10 2.55
C LEU A 114 10.16 10.10 3.12
N THR A 115 10.09 9.81 4.42
CA THR A 115 11.00 8.83 5.05
C THR A 115 10.61 7.38 4.73
N GLN A 116 9.38 7.17 4.27
CA GLN A 116 8.81 5.88 3.91
C GLN A 116 8.28 5.88 2.47
N TYR A 117 8.91 6.66 1.59
CA TYR A 117 8.50 6.76 0.19
C TYR A 117 8.63 5.41 -0.54
N PRO A 118 7.79 5.12 -1.55
CA PRO A 118 7.93 3.93 -2.38
C PRO A 118 9.33 3.81 -2.99
N VAL A 119 9.88 2.60 -2.98
CA VAL A 119 11.20 2.29 -3.53
C VAL A 119 11.08 1.48 -4.81
N PHE A 120 11.96 1.77 -5.76
CA PHE A 120 12.05 1.08 -7.03
C PHE A 120 13.51 0.75 -7.34
N PRO A 121 13.77 -0.39 -7.99
CA PRO A 121 15.11 -0.73 -8.43
C PRO A 121 15.52 0.17 -9.60
N TRP A 122 16.81 0.47 -9.68
CA TRP A 122 17.40 0.99 -10.91
C TRP A 122 17.36 -0.10 -11.97
N VAL A 123 16.66 0.16 -13.07
CA VAL A 123 16.52 -0.82 -14.17
C VAL A 123 17.59 -0.63 -15.22
N LEU A 124 17.96 0.62 -15.53
CA LEU A 124 18.97 0.95 -16.52
C LEU A 124 20.27 1.35 -15.83
N ALA A 125 21.40 0.92 -16.40
CA ALA A 125 22.74 1.29 -15.97
C ALA A 125 23.41 2.29 -16.94
N ASP A 126 22.98 2.33 -18.21
CA ASP A 126 23.51 3.24 -19.22
C ASP A 126 22.55 4.40 -19.49
N TYR A 127 23.05 5.63 -19.28
CA TYR A 127 22.35 6.89 -19.52
C TYR A 127 23.10 7.82 -20.49
N LYS A 128 24.22 7.35 -21.08
CA LYS A 128 25.09 8.19 -21.92
C LYS A 128 25.03 7.82 -23.40
N SER A 129 24.66 6.59 -23.74
CA SER A 129 24.53 6.16 -25.13
C SER A 129 23.39 6.88 -25.86
N GLU A 130 23.64 7.39 -27.07
CA GLU A 130 22.62 7.99 -27.93
C GLU A 130 21.57 6.97 -28.44
N LYS A 131 21.91 5.67 -28.45
CA LYS A 131 21.02 4.58 -28.87
C LYS A 131 20.66 3.68 -27.70
N SER A 132 19.40 3.76 -27.27
CA SER A 132 18.81 2.85 -26.28
C SER A 132 18.52 1.48 -26.91
N GLU A 133 19.55 0.66 -27.13
CA GLU A 133 19.36 -0.74 -27.53
C GLU A 133 18.95 -1.59 -26.32
N PHE A 134 17.67 -1.52 -25.92
CA PHE A 134 17.07 -2.25 -24.76
C PHE A 134 17.30 -3.79 -24.71
N ILE A 135 17.93 -4.37 -25.73
CA ILE A 135 18.10 -5.81 -25.92
C ILE A 135 19.45 -6.30 -25.36
N ARG A 136 20.40 -5.41 -25.05
CA ARG A 136 21.71 -5.83 -24.52
C ARG A 136 21.64 -6.12 -23.03
N SER A 137 22.06 -7.32 -22.64
CA SER A 137 22.24 -7.73 -21.24
C SER A 137 23.17 -6.80 -20.44
N GLN A 138 24.03 -6.04 -21.11
CA GLN A 138 24.94 -5.05 -20.53
C GLN A 138 24.27 -3.77 -19.99
N ILE A 139 22.98 -3.55 -20.25
CA ILE A 139 22.27 -2.31 -19.85
C ILE A 139 21.55 -2.48 -18.51
N PHE A 140 21.37 -3.72 -18.05
CA PHE A 140 20.82 -4.03 -16.73
C PHE A 140 21.97 -4.33 -15.75
N PRO A 141 21.89 -3.89 -14.48
CA PRO A 141 22.94 -4.10 -13.48
C PRO A 141 23.13 -5.56 -13.05
#